data_AF-A0A562M6R9-F1
#
_entry.id   AF-A0A562M6R9-F1
#
_cell.length_a   1.000
_cell.length_b   1.000
_cell.length_c   1.000
_cell.angle_alpha   90.00
_cell.angle_beta   90.00
_cell.angle_gamma   90.00
#
_symmetry.space_group_name_H-M   'P 1'
#
loop_
_entity.id
_entity.type
_entity.pdbx_description
1 polymer ?
#
loop_
_entity_poly.entity_id
_entity_poly.type
_entity_poly.pdbx_seq_one_letter_code
_entity_poly.pdbx_strand_id
1 'polypeptide(L)'
;MKRKPILNFFDIASEIDQLPENELFKLKGGDSDIAWETEGPEIDVYPPEGSGDDDNWDDGGDDDWEDPWDDGNDEDFEDYDDLGDGGIDNNPDNDPDADELPELCFDAIWDAYPHNVNGQTQHPSQDDYANQCAIRVGAALKEVYDVDFGSYGTEFDDPLSSEGYPIRAANLKNYLVDDYKSKGMESQIKTYNSTNAFLDSASSKLNGIVYMQRGGVNHIDVFKGDEGKNEVGSLWLSGNVDKVIFIPIDNSACQ
;
A
#
# COMPACT_ATOMS: atom_id res chain seq x y z
N MET A 1 -32.90 39.44 14.04
CA MET A 1 -31.86 40.34 13.46
C MET A 1 -30.64 39.50 13.15
N LYS A 2 -30.08 39.53 11.93
CA LYS A 2 -28.87 38.76 11.58
C LYS A 2 -27.61 39.56 11.96
N ARG A 3 -26.68 38.97 12.73
CA ARG A 3 -25.33 39.52 12.91
C ARG A 3 -24.47 39.09 11.72
N LYS A 4 -23.67 40.01 11.17
CA LYS A 4 -22.59 39.67 10.21
C LYS A 4 -21.29 39.48 11.00
N PRO A 5 -20.43 38.50 10.66
CA PRO A 5 -19.05 38.48 11.15
C PRO A 5 -18.27 39.63 10.49
N ILE A 6 -17.35 40.23 11.25
CA ILE A 6 -16.37 41.21 10.76
C ILE A 6 -15.06 40.44 10.57
N LEU A 7 -14.53 40.44 9.34
CA LEU A 7 -13.18 39.94 9.05
C LEU A 7 -12.18 41.05 9.37
N ASN A 8 -11.35 40.83 10.39
CA ASN A 8 -10.18 41.66 10.63
C ASN A 8 -9.04 41.16 9.73
N PHE A 9 -8.73 41.92 8.69
CA PHE A 9 -7.49 41.72 7.93
C PHE A 9 -6.34 42.30 8.76
N PHE A 10 -5.27 41.51 8.95
CA PHE A 10 -4.06 42.01 9.59
C PHE A 10 -3.30 42.91 8.60
N ASP A 11 -2.97 44.11 9.06
CA ASP A 11 -2.40 45.20 8.28
C ASP A 11 -0.86 45.10 8.26
N ILE A 12 -0.32 44.24 7.38
CA ILE A 12 1.13 43.96 7.29
C ILE A 12 1.84 45.07 6.49
N ALA A 13 1.72 46.32 6.93
CA ALA A 13 2.20 47.50 6.21
C ALA A 13 2.75 48.60 7.14
N SER A 14 3.58 48.26 8.14
CA SER A 14 4.20 49.27 9.02
C SER A 14 5.58 48.96 9.61
N GLU A 15 6.21 47.81 9.34
CA GLU A 15 7.58 47.51 9.82
C GLU A 15 8.49 46.97 8.70
N ILE A 16 8.96 47.87 7.83
CA ILE A 16 10.09 47.64 6.93
C ILE A 16 11.10 48.78 7.16
N ASP A 17 11.86 48.69 8.25
CA ASP A 17 12.92 49.66 8.57
C ASP A 17 14.05 49.01 9.40
N GLN A 18 14.59 47.89 8.90
CA GLN A 18 15.96 47.40 9.15
C GLN A 18 16.23 46.08 8.40
N LEU A 19 16.75 46.16 7.18
CA LEU A 19 17.54 45.09 6.58
C LEU A 19 18.97 45.62 6.39
N PRO A 20 20.02 44.92 6.87
CA PRO A 20 21.39 45.34 6.64
C PRO A 20 21.74 45.18 5.17
N GLU A 21 22.23 46.27 4.56
CA GLU A 21 22.83 46.23 3.23
C GLU A 21 24.18 45.47 3.25
N ASN A 22 24.60 45.00 2.06
CA ASN A 22 25.88 44.34 1.75
C ASN A 22 25.94 42.84 2.15
N GLU A 23 26.34 41.89 1.30
CA GLU A 23 27.16 42.00 0.08
C GLU A 23 26.62 41.21 -1.14
N LEU A 24 26.92 41.73 -2.33
CA LEU A 24 26.70 41.05 -3.62
C LEU A 24 27.62 39.82 -3.76
N PHE A 25 27.06 38.61 -3.73
CA PHE A 25 27.69 37.49 -4.44
C PHE A 25 27.28 37.51 -5.91
N LYS A 26 28.16 38.12 -6.72
CA LYS A 26 28.07 38.11 -8.19
C LYS A 26 28.34 36.71 -8.71
N LEU A 27 27.30 36.00 -9.14
CA LEU A 27 27.45 35.05 -10.24
C LEU A 27 26.94 35.71 -11.52
N LYS A 28 27.84 35.88 -12.48
CA LYS A 28 27.53 36.44 -13.79
C LYS A 28 26.57 35.53 -14.53
N GLY A 29 25.56 36.10 -15.21
CA GLY A 29 25.00 35.44 -16.38
C GLY A 29 26.04 35.42 -17.51
N GLY A 30 26.04 34.36 -18.31
CA GLY A 30 26.94 34.21 -19.46
C GLY A 30 26.99 32.77 -19.98
N ASP A 31 26.17 32.51 -20.99
CA ASP A 31 26.47 31.68 -22.17
C ASP A 31 26.62 30.14 -22.04
N SER A 32 25.66 29.45 -22.68
CA SER A 32 25.79 28.29 -23.60
C SER A 32 26.81 27.16 -23.36
N ASP A 33 26.29 25.94 -23.49
CA ASP A 33 26.93 24.77 -24.14
C ASP A 33 28.43 24.52 -23.85
N ILE A 34 28.73 23.96 -22.68
CA ILE A 34 30.03 23.30 -22.43
C ILE A 34 29.80 21.86 -21.96
N ALA A 35 30.33 20.93 -22.75
CA ALA A 35 30.42 19.52 -22.43
C ALA A 35 31.43 19.30 -21.28
N TRP A 36 31.12 18.37 -20.37
CA TRP A 36 32.03 17.97 -19.31
C TRP A 36 32.94 16.82 -19.79
N GLU A 37 33.87 17.16 -20.69
CA GLU A 37 35.08 16.38 -20.91
C GLU A 37 36.27 17.12 -20.29
N THR A 38 36.68 16.71 -19.09
CA THR A 38 38.08 16.84 -18.67
C THR A 38 38.42 15.76 -17.65
N GLU A 39 39.39 14.92 -18.01
CA GLU A 39 39.86 13.77 -17.23
C GLU A 39 40.49 14.22 -15.90
N GLY A 40 39.98 13.67 -14.79
CA GLY A 40 40.73 13.61 -13.53
C GLY A 40 41.79 12.51 -13.58
N PRO A 41 42.80 12.53 -12.70
CA PRO A 41 43.80 11.46 -12.67
C PRO A 41 43.13 10.11 -12.37
N GLU A 42 43.44 9.10 -13.19
CA GLU A 42 42.95 7.73 -13.01
C GLU A 42 43.35 7.21 -11.61
N ILE A 43 42.34 6.82 -10.84
CA ILE A 43 42.53 6.11 -9.56
C ILE A 43 42.30 4.64 -9.85
N ASP A 44 43.37 3.84 -9.87
CA ASP A 44 43.29 2.38 -9.92
C ASP A 44 42.66 1.85 -8.63
N VAL A 45 41.33 1.79 -8.61
CA VAL A 45 40.56 1.07 -7.58
C VAL A 45 40.42 -0.38 -8.05
N TYR A 46 41.32 -1.24 -7.58
CA TYR A 46 41.14 -2.69 -7.74
C TYR A 46 39.87 -3.12 -6.98
N PRO A 47 38.92 -3.82 -7.64
CA PRO A 47 37.81 -4.43 -6.93
C PRO A 47 38.35 -5.49 -5.94
N PRO A 48 37.67 -5.72 -4.80
CA PRO A 48 38.02 -6.82 -3.92
C PRO A 48 37.92 -8.14 -4.68
N GLU A 49 38.94 -9.00 -4.59
CA GLU A 49 38.94 -10.29 -5.28
C GLU A 49 37.87 -11.23 -4.69
N GLY A 50 36.75 -11.32 -5.40
CA GLY A 50 35.88 -12.50 -5.49
C GLY A 50 35.05 -12.89 -4.27
N SER A 51 33.78 -12.47 -4.25
CA SER A 51 32.67 -13.30 -3.74
C SER A 51 31.29 -12.80 -4.18
N GLY A 52 30.66 -13.48 -5.16
CA GLY A 52 29.24 -13.31 -5.53
C GLY A 52 28.95 -12.12 -6.44
N ASP A 53 28.24 -12.35 -7.54
CA ASP A 53 28.07 -11.44 -8.67
C ASP A 53 26.74 -11.78 -9.40
N ASP A 54 25.61 -11.68 -8.67
CA ASP A 54 24.36 -12.38 -9.01
C ASP A 54 23.09 -11.51 -8.85
N ASP A 55 23.19 -10.18 -9.04
CA ASP A 55 22.03 -9.27 -9.15
C ASP A 55 21.32 -9.46 -10.52
N ASN A 56 20.73 -10.64 -10.77
CA ASN A 56 20.14 -10.98 -12.06
C ASN A 56 18.88 -11.85 -11.95
N TRP A 57 17.70 -11.23 -12.07
CA TRP A 57 16.39 -11.90 -12.11
C TRP A 57 15.84 -11.99 -13.55
N ASP A 58 16.60 -12.60 -14.48
CA ASP A 58 16.23 -12.99 -15.89
C ASP A 58 17.39 -13.84 -16.52
N ASP A 59 17.27 -14.99 -17.18
CA ASP A 59 16.14 -15.87 -17.51
C ASP A 59 16.56 -17.37 -17.45
N GLY A 60 15.59 -18.29 -17.22
CA GLY A 60 15.61 -19.69 -17.70
C GLY A 60 16.57 -20.73 -17.06
N GLY A 61 16.01 -21.77 -16.41
CA GLY A 61 16.82 -22.83 -15.79
C GLY A 61 16.10 -24.13 -15.40
N ASP A 62 15.27 -24.69 -16.27
CA ASP A 62 14.64 -26.04 -16.23
C ASP A 62 14.97 -26.94 -15.01
N ASP A 63 14.19 -26.84 -13.93
CA ASP A 63 14.08 -27.91 -12.93
C ASP A 63 12.62 -28.29 -12.62
N ASP A 64 12.31 -29.59 -12.77
CA ASP A 64 10.98 -30.20 -12.55
C ASP A 64 10.58 -30.19 -11.06
N TRP A 65 10.34 -29.01 -10.49
CA TRP A 65 9.54 -28.86 -9.28
C TRP A 65 8.08 -28.68 -9.70
N GLU A 66 7.21 -29.60 -9.27
CA GLU A 66 5.77 -29.45 -9.47
C GLU A 66 5.31 -28.13 -8.85
N ASP A 67 4.77 -27.27 -9.71
CA ASP A 67 4.55 -25.86 -9.45
C ASP A 67 3.40 -25.66 -8.42
N PRO A 68 3.66 -25.11 -7.22
CA PRO A 68 2.59 -24.81 -6.26
C PRO A 68 1.73 -23.60 -6.68
N TRP A 69 1.97 -23.05 -7.88
CA TRP A 69 1.25 -21.95 -8.50
C TRP A 69 0.38 -22.39 -9.72
N ASP A 70 0.17 -23.70 -9.96
CA ASP A 70 -0.80 -24.20 -10.95
C ASP A 70 -2.25 -23.82 -10.55
N ASP A 71 -2.90 -23.03 -11.38
CA ASP A 71 -4.10 -22.24 -11.11
C ASP A 71 -5.40 -22.98 -11.42
N GLY A 72 -5.63 -24.07 -10.69
CA GLY A 72 -6.82 -24.92 -10.80
C GLY A 72 -8.16 -24.32 -10.34
N ASN A 73 -8.39 -23.00 -10.46
CA ASN A 73 -9.71 -22.39 -10.22
C ASN A 73 -10.00 -21.15 -11.08
N ASP A 74 -9.84 -21.29 -12.40
CA ASP A 74 -10.60 -20.52 -13.40
C ASP A 74 -12.10 -20.84 -13.26
N GLU A 75 -12.85 -20.05 -12.48
CA GLU A 75 -14.25 -19.73 -12.79
C GLU A 75 -14.55 -18.25 -12.50
N ASP A 76 -14.61 -17.48 -13.58
CA ASP A 76 -15.27 -16.20 -13.80
C ASP A 76 -16.08 -15.60 -12.62
N PHE A 77 -15.52 -14.58 -11.97
CA PHE A 77 -16.31 -13.63 -11.15
C PHE A 77 -16.58 -12.34 -11.93
N GLU A 78 -17.30 -12.48 -13.06
CA GLU A 78 -17.96 -11.36 -13.75
C GLU A 78 -19.41 -11.17 -13.25
N ASP A 79 -19.87 -9.92 -13.25
CA ASP A 79 -21.25 -9.44 -13.04
C ASP A 79 -22.16 -10.21 -12.05
N TYR A 80 -22.27 -9.68 -10.83
CA TYR A 80 -23.45 -9.85 -9.96
C TYR A 80 -24.27 -8.56 -9.87
N ASP A 81 -24.73 -8.08 -11.02
CA ASP A 81 -25.86 -7.16 -11.14
C ASP A 81 -27.09 -7.92 -11.70
N ASP A 82 -28.21 -7.81 -10.99
CA ASP A 82 -29.61 -8.08 -11.44
C ASP A 82 -30.15 -9.54 -11.51
N LEU A 83 -30.84 -9.92 -10.42
CA LEU A 83 -32.08 -10.72 -10.34
C LEU A 83 -32.12 -12.22 -10.73
N GLY A 84 -32.21 -13.07 -9.68
CA GLY A 84 -32.74 -14.44 -9.76
C GLY A 84 -33.58 -14.84 -8.53
N ASP A 85 -34.91 -14.80 -8.64
CA ASP A 85 -35.84 -15.34 -7.63
C ASP A 85 -35.75 -16.88 -7.58
N GLY A 86 -35.16 -17.42 -6.50
CA GLY A 86 -34.90 -18.84 -6.35
C GLY A 86 -34.51 -19.19 -4.91
N GLY A 87 -35.49 -19.21 -4.02
CA GLY A 87 -35.26 -19.40 -2.59
C GLY A 87 -34.50 -20.69 -2.23
N ILE A 88 -33.36 -20.51 -1.56
CA ILE A 88 -32.85 -21.47 -0.59
C ILE A 88 -32.83 -20.75 0.75
N ASP A 89 -33.67 -21.23 1.66
CA ASP A 89 -33.85 -20.80 3.04
C ASP A 89 -32.72 -21.29 3.96
N ASN A 90 -31.47 -21.05 3.52
CA ASN A 90 -30.32 -21.09 4.41
C ASN A 90 -30.18 -19.69 5.03
N ASN A 91 -30.78 -19.53 6.21
CA ASN A 91 -30.26 -18.64 7.22
C ASN A 91 -28.94 -19.28 7.71
N PRO A 92 -27.74 -18.82 7.29
CA PRO A 92 -26.60 -19.02 8.17
C PRO A 92 -26.98 -18.29 9.46
N ASP A 93 -27.05 -19.04 10.56
CA ASP A 93 -26.97 -18.39 11.86
C ASP A 93 -25.64 -17.62 11.83
N ASN A 94 -25.71 -16.28 11.84
CA ASN A 94 -24.53 -15.43 11.90
C ASN A 94 -23.64 -15.99 13.00
N ASP A 95 -22.45 -16.47 12.65
CA ASP A 95 -21.45 -16.82 13.64
C ASP A 95 -21.10 -15.51 14.37
N PRO A 96 -21.50 -15.33 15.63
CA PRO A 96 -21.29 -14.07 16.33
C PRO A 96 -19.83 -13.90 16.76
N ASP A 97 -19.00 -14.94 16.55
CA ASP A 97 -17.60 -15.03 16.94
C ASP A 97 -16.66 -14.91 15.72
N ALA A 98 -17.19 -14.67 14.51
CA ALA A 98 -16.42 -14.05 13.43
C ALA A 98 -16.29 -12.55 13.74
N ASP A 99 -15.26 -12.18 14.51
CA ASP A 99 -15.03 -10.82 14.97
C ASP A 99 -15.02 -9.82 13.79
N GLU A 100 -16.15 -9.10 13.61
CA GLU A 100 -16.23 -7.94 12.73
C GLU A 100 -15.12 -6.96 13.14
N LEU A 101 -14.31 -6.51 12.18
CA LEU A 101 -13.23 -5.57 12.50
C LEU A 101 -13.81 -4.32 13.18
N PRO A 102 -13.13 -3.71 14.16
CA PRO A 102 -13.50 -2.38 14.61
C PRO A 102 -13.43 -1.38 13.44
N GLU A 103 -14.10 -0.24 13.59
CA GLU A 103 -13.98 0.83 12.61
C GLU A 103 -12.51 1.29 12.55
N LEU A 104 -11.89 1.16 11.38
CA LEU A 104 -10.45 1.28 11.24
C LEU A 104 -10.01 2.75 11.25
N CYS A 105 -8.94 3.02 12.00
CA CYS A 105 -8.22 4.29 12.08
C CYS A 105 -6.90 4.19 11.26
N PHE A 106 -6.79 4.96 10.18
CA PHE A 106 -5.63 4.86 9.29
C PHE A 106 -4.32 5.23 9.98
N ASP A 107 -4.27 6.33 10.74
CA ASP A 107 -3.04 6.80 11.37
C ASP A 107 -2.49 5.75 12.36
N ALA A 108 -3.37 5.03 13.08
CA ALA A 108 -2.97 3.96 13.98
C ALA A 108 -2.37 2.76 13.23
N ILE A 109 -2.99 2.33 12.13
CA ILE A 109 -2.46 1.26 11.26
C ILE A 109 -1.14 1.69 10.63
N TRP A 110 -1.04 2.95 10.18
CA TRP A 110 0.16 3.50 9.57
C TRP A 110 1.31 3.56 10.57
N ASP A 111 1.10 4.03 11.79
CA ASP A 111 2.16 4.11 12.81
C ASP A 111 2.62 2.73 13.31
N ALA A 112 1.74 1.72 13.32
CA ALA A 112 2.08 0.32 13.64
C ALA A 112 2.65 -0.48 12.46
N TYR A 113 2.56 0.01 11.22
CA TYR A 113 3.00 -0.75 10.06
C TYR A 113 4.53 -1.00 10.07
N PRO A 114 5.00 -2.23 9.75
CA PRO A 114 6.44 -2.53 9.63
C PRO A 114 7.12 -1.85 8.42
N HIS A 115 7.30 -0.53 8.51
CA HIS A 115 7.92 0.32 7.47
C HIS A 115 9.36 -0.07 7.15
N ASN A 116 9.79 0.20 5.91
CA ASN A 116 11.16 -0.04 5.47
C ASN A 116 12.18 0.70 6.36
N VAL A 117 13.17 -0.02 6.90
CA VAL A 117 14.26 0.54 7.70
C VAL A 117 15.54 0.53 6.88
N ASN A 118 16.16 1.69 6.67
CA ASN A 118 17.36 1.86 5.81
C ASN A 118 17.18 1.30 4.38
N GLY A 119 15.96 1.37 3.83
CA GLY A 119 15.64 0.82 2.51
C GLY A 119 15.40 -0.70 2.48
N GLN A 120 15.43 -1.38 3.63
CA GLN A 120 15.13 -2.81 3.75
C GLN A 120 13.72 -3.01 4.33
N THR A 121 12.89 -3.73 3.59
CA THR A 121 11.55 -4.13 3.99
C THR A 121 11.59 -4.93 5.29
N GLN A 122 10.69 -4.66 6.23
CA GLN A 122 10.62 -5.44 7.47
C GLN A 122 9.88 -6.77 7.26
N HIS A 123 10.40 -7.80 7.91
CA HIS A 123 9.85 -9.16 7.91
C HIS A 123 9.40 -9.47 9.34
N PRO A 124 8.15 -9.11 9.71
CA PRO A 124 7.65 -9.27 11.09
C PRO A 124 7.44 -10.74 11.49
N SER A 125 7.27 -11.67 10.53
CA SER A 125 7.25 -13.10 10.82
C SER A 125 8.66 -13.70 10.75
N GLN A 126 8.96 -14.61 11.68
CA GLN A 126 10.18 -15.42 11.68
C GLN A 126 10.13 -16.61 10.72
N ASP A 127 8.96 -16.88 10.13
CA ASP A 127 8.81 -17.93 9.13
C ASP A 127 9.44 -17.52 7.80
N ASP A 128 9.97 -18.51 7.06
CA ASP A 128 10.76 -18.31 5.84
C ASP A 128 9.88 -18.04 4.60
N TYR A 129 9.10 -16.96 4.67
CA TYR A 129 8.28 -16.44 3.57
C TYR A 129 9.04 -15.35 2.82
N ALA A 130 9.39 -15.62 1.56
CA ALA A 130 10.05 -14.66 0.67
C ALA A 130 9.25 -13.35 0.50
N ASN A 131 7.90 -13.43 0.51
CA ASN A 131 7.01 -12.28 0.43
C ASN A 131 6.16 -12.16 1.70
N GLN A 132 6.40 -11.12 2.50
CA GLN A 132 5.66 -10.86 3.75
C GLN A 132 4.67 -9.68 3.64
N CYS A 133 4.10 -9.39 2.46
CA CYS A 133 3.21 -8.24 2.25
C CYS A 133 1.91 -8.32 3.06
N ALA A 134 1.19 -9.45 2.97
CA ALA A 134 0.00 -9.70 3.79
C ALA A 134 0.35 -9.74 5.29
N ILE A 135 1.49 -10.35 5.63
CA ILE A 135 1.98 -10.47 7.01
C ILE A 135 2.24 -9.07 7.62
N ARG A 136 2.80 -8.10 6.87
CA ARG A 136 2.99 -6.73 7.37
C ARG A 136 1.68 -6.00 7.66
N VAL A 137 0.69 -6.11 6.77
CA VAL A 137 -0.65 -5.52 6.98
C VAL A 137 -1.36 -6.21 8.14
N GLY A 138 -1.32 -7.54 8.20
CA GLY A 138 -1.89 -8.34 9.29
C GLY A 138 -1.24 -8.08 10.64
N ALA A 139 0.08 -7.88 10.69
CA ALA A 139 0.80 -7.51 11.91
C ALA A 139 0.34 -6.14 12.43
N ALA A 140 0.20 -5.13 11.56
CA ALA A 140 -0.31 -3.81 11.93
C ALA A 140 -1.76 -3.88 12.47
N LEU A 141 -2.63 -4.64 11.80
CA LEU A 141 -4.02 -4.85 12.25
C LEU A 141 -4.07 -5.56 13.61
N LYS A 142 -3.24 -6.60 13.81
CA LYS A 142 -3.15 -7.32 15.08
C LYS A 142 -2.59 -6.46 16.22
N GLU A 143 -1.57 -5.64 15.95
CA GLU A 143 -0.99 -4.74 16.96
C GLU A 143 -1.99 -3.66 17.42
N VAL A 144 -2.78 -3.10 16.51
CA VAL A 144 -3.71 -2.00 16.83
C VAL A 144 -5.05 -2.50 17.39
N TYR A 145 -5.56 -3.64 16.91
CA TYR A 145 -6.94 -4.09 17.18
C TYR A 145 -7.06 -5.51 17.77
N ASP A 146 -5.95 -6.22 18.01
CA ASP A 146 -5.93 -7.60 18.53
C ASP A 146 -6.71 -8.62 17.64
N VAL A 147 -6.73 -8.37 16.32
CA VAL A 147 -7.44 -9.22 15.34
C VAL A 147 -6.93 -10.66 15.37
N ASP A 148 -7.83 -11.62 15.60
CA ASP A 148 -7.55 -13.04 15.42
C ASP A 148 -7.89 -13.48 13.99
N PHE A 149 -6.86 -13.72 13.18
CA PHE A 149 -7.00 -14.29 11.83
C PHE A 149 -7.26 -15.81 11.85
N GLY A 150 -7.44 -16.45 13.00
CA GLY A 150 -7.73 -17.88 13.14
C GLY A 150 -9.01 -18.34 12.44
N SER A 151 -10.09 -17.56 12.57
CA SER A 151 -11.36 -17.79 11.86
C SER A 151 -11.18 -17.66 10.34
N TYR A 152 -10.56 -16.55 9.91
CA TYR A 152 -10.13 -16.29 8.53
C TYR A 152 -9.34 -17.45 7.91
N GLY A 153 -8.39 -18.04 8.64
CA GLY A 153 -7.58 -19.15 8.13
C GLY A 153 -8.40 -20.41 7.82
N THR A 154 -9.56 -20.57 8.47
CA THR A 154 -10.51 -21.67 8.19
C THR A 154 -11.52 -21.32 7.09
N GLU A 155 -11.88 -20.06 6.92
CA GLU A 155 -12.80 -19.61 5.86
C GLU A 155 -12.14 -19.62 4.48
N PHE A 156 -10.89 -19.17 4.39
CA PHE A 156 -10.13 -19.06 3.13
C PHE A 156 -9.18 -20.24 2.87
N ASP A 157 -9.25 -21.30 3.68
CA ASP A 157 -8.35 -22.48 3.69
C ASP A 157 -6.86 -22.07 3.60
N ASP A 158 -6.48 -21.04 4.36
CA ASP A 158 -5.19 -20.36 4.24
C ASP A 158 -4.36 -20.51 5.52
N PRO A 159 -3.18 -21.14 5.47
CA PRO A 159 -2.31 -21.21 6.62
C PRO A 159 -1.85 -19.80 7.05
N LEU A 160 -1.92 -19.55 8.36
CA LEU A 160 -1.29 -18.40 8.98
C LEU A 160 0.21 -18.67 9.22
N SER A 161 0.99 -17.61 9.40
CA SER A 161 2.32 -17.71 9.99
C SER A 161 2.26 -18.24 11.43
N SER A 162 3.39 -18.62 11.99
CA SER A 162 3.53 -19.12 13.38
C SER A 162 3.11 -18.10 14.44
N GLU A 163 3.11 -16.81 14.12
CA GLU A 163 2.57 -15.71 14.96
C GLU A 163 1.05 -15.45 14.75
N GLY A 164 0.43 -16.17 13.83
CA GLY A 164 -0.98 -16.02 13.46
C GLY A 164 -1.25 -14.81 12.57
N TYR A 165 -0.39 -14.57 11.57
CA TYR A 165 -0.61 -13.54 10.54
C TYR A 165 -1.04 -14.16 9.19
N PRO A 166 -1.89 -13.49 8.41
CA PRO A 166 -2.28 -13.93 7.06
C PRO A 166 -1.08 -13.88 6.10
N ILE A 167 -0.84 -14.95 5.34
CA ILE A 167 0.33 -15.03 4.44
C ILE A 167 0.01 -14.65 2.98
N ARG A 168 -1.25 -14.78 2.52
CA ARG A 168 -1.64 -14.46 1.13
C ARG A 168 -2.33 -13.10 1.01
N ALA A 169 -1.82 -12.26 0.12
CA ALA A 169 -2.39 -10.95 -0.17
C ALA A 169 -3.82 -11.00 -0.71
N ALA A 170 -4.14 -11.99 -1.55
CA ALA A 170 -5.46 -12.13 -2.16
C ALA A 170 -6.55 -12.45 -1.12
N ASN A 171 -6.24 -13.34 -0.18
CA ASN A 171 -7.15 -13.76 0.86
C ASN A 171 -7.33 -12.64 1.91
N LEU A 172 -6.26 -11.98 2.36
CA LEU A 172 -6.37 -10.83 3.26
C LEU A 172 -7.20 -9.70 2.64
N LYS A 173 -7.08 -9.48 1.32
CA LYS A 173 -7.97 -8.56 0.59
C LYS A 173 -9.42 -9.02 0.63
N ASN A 174 -9.72 -10.33 0.49
CA ASN A 174 -11.10 -10.82 0.57
C ASN A 174 -11.70 -10.53 1.95
N TYR A 175 -11.02 -10.92 3.02
CA TYR A 175 -11.43 -10.64 4.41
C TYR A 175 -11.77 -9.16 4.66
N LEU A 176 -10.88 -8.24 4.24
CA LEU A 176 -11.13 -6.80 4.37
C LEU A 176 -12.30 -6.30 3.50
N VAL A 177 -12.53 -6.90 2.33
CA VAL A 177 -13.66 -6.59 1.45
C VAL A 177 -14.98 -7.11 2.04
N ASP A 178 -14.99 -8.33 2.58
CA ASP A 178 -16.17 -9.00 3.11
C ASP A 178 -16.60 -8.39 4.45
N ASP A 179 -15.65 -7.98 5.29
CA ASP A 179 -15.87 -7.13 6.46
C ASP A 179 -16.49 -5.76 6.10
N TYR A 180 -15.99 -5.08 5.06
CA TYR A 180 -16.60 -3.85 4.57
C TYR A 180 -18.00 -4.08 3.98
N LYS A 181 -18.23 -5.22 3.31
CA LYS A 181 -19.56 -5.60 2.78
C LYS A 181 -20.56 -5.86 3.90
N SER A 182 -20.18 -6.58 4.97
CA SER A 182 -21.07 -6.88 6.11
C SER A 182 -21.59 -5.60 6.78
N LYS A 183 -20.74 -4.57 6.87
CA LYS A 183 -21.05 -3.22 7.40
C LYS A 183 -21.80 -2.32 6.41
N GLY A 184 -22.11 -2.79 5.20
CA GLY A 184 -22.75 -1.99 4.14
C GLY A 184 -21.84 -0.92 3.53
N MET A 185 -20.52 -1.02 3.73
CA MET A 185 -19.51 -0.08 3.25
C MET A 185 -18.95 -0.47 1.87
N GLU A 186 -19.47 -1.49 1.21
CA GLU A 186 -19.05 -1.96 -0.13
C GLU A 186 -18.91 -0.81 -1.15
N SER A 187 -19.86 0.14 -1.13
CA SER A 187 -19.84 1.30 -2.02
C SER A 187 -18.64 2.25 -1.84
N GLN A 188 -17.84 2.10 -0.78
CA GLN A 188 -16.59 2.83 -0.55
C GLN A 188 -15.40 2.16 -1.24
N ILE A 189 -15.41 0.84 -1.41
CA ILE A 189 -14.37 0.08 -2.10
C ILE A 189 -14.29 0.55 -3.57
N LYS A 190 -13.07 0.63 -4.12
CA LYS A 190 -12.83 1.07 -5.49
C LYS A 190 -11.92 0.11 -6.24
N THR A 191 -12.29 -0.23 -7.46
CA THR A 191 -11.50 -1.09 -8.35
C THR A 191 -11.05 -0.29 -9.58
N TYR A 192 -9.80 -0.49 -9.99
CA TYR A 192 -9.18 0.16 -11.14
C TYR A 192 -8.41 -0.85 -11.98
N ASN A 193 -8.39 -0.65 -13.30
CA ASN A 193 -7.75 -1.58 -14.23
C ASN A 193 -6.28 -1.21 -14.53
N SER A 194 -5.65 -0.41 -13.68
CA SER A 194 -4.19 -0.15 -13.64
C SER A 194 -3.80 0.77 -12.48
N THR A 195 -2.51 0.76 -12.13
CA THR A 195 -1.93 1.75 -11.20
C THR A 195 -2.16 3.19 -11.65
N ASN A 196 -2.01 3.50 -12.95
CA ASN A 196 -2.26 4.86 -13.46
C ASN A 196 -3.72 5.27 -13.29
N ALA A 197 -4.67 4.38 -13.58
CA ALA A 197 -6.10 4.66 -13.39
C ALA A 197 -6.46 4.91 -11.91
N PHE A 198 -5.77 4.25 -10.97
CA PHE A 198 -5.88 4.56 -9.54
C PHE A 198 -5.26 5.93 -9.20
N LEU A 199 -4.01 6.18 -9.61
CA LEU A 199 -3.25 7.38 -9.28
C LEU A 199 -3.89 8.66 -9.85
N ASP A 200 -4.47 8.61 -11.05
CA ASP A 200 -5.21 9.72 -11.67
C ASP A 200 -6.60 9.96 -11.07
N SER A 201 -7.09 9.06 -10.20
CA SER A 201 -8.42 9.15 -9.60
C SER A 201 -8.46 10.03 -8.35
N ALA A 202 -9.67 10.37 -7.87
CA ALA A 202 -9.84 11.07 -6.59
C ALA A 202 -9.39 10.23 -5.38
N SER A 203 -9.35 8.89 -5.49
CA SER A 203 -9.01 8.00 -4.37
C SER A 203 -7.52 7.94 -4.07
N SER A 204 -6.65 8.35 -5.00
CA SER A 204 -5.20 8.46 -4.74
C SER A 204 -4.86 9.59 -3.75
N LYS A 205 -5.84 10.44 -3.42
CA LYS A 205 -5.76 11.47 -2.37
C LYS A 205 -6.33 11.04 -1.01
N LEU A 206 -6.76 9.78 -0.91
CA LEU A 206 -7.30 9.20 0.32
C LEU A 206 -6.27 8.25 0.92
N ASN A 207 -6.38 8.02 2.23
CA ASN A 207 -5.61 7.00 2.91
C ASN A 207 -6.38 5.67 2.94
N GLY A 208 -5.69 4.55 3.06
CA GLY A 208 -6.35 3.24 3.11
C GLY A 208 -5.41 2.06 2.91
N ILE A 209 -6.00 0.91 2.56
CA ILE A 209 -5.28 -0.29 2.14
C ILE A 209 -5.40 -0.43 0.63
N VAL A 210 -4.29 -0.73 -0.03
CA VAL A 210 -4.20 -0.96 -1.47
C VAL A 210 -3.80 -2.40 -1.76
N TYR A 211 -4.58 -3.06 -2.61
CA TYR A 211 -4.27 -4.35 -3.20
C TYR A 211 -3.95 -4.17 -4.69
N MET A 212 -2.91 -4.84 -5.17
CA MET A 212 -2.42 -4.79 -6.54
C MET A 212 -2.26 -6.21 -7.08
N GLN A 213 -2.65 -6.42 -8.34
CA GLN A 213 -2.50 -7.69 -9.04
C GLN A 213 -1.89 -7.48 -10.44
N ARG A 214 -0.94 -8.35 -10.79
CA ARG A 214 -0.27 -8.42 -12.09
C ARG A 214 -0.17 -9.90 -12.50
N GLY A 215 -1.02 -10.36 -13.41
CA GLY A 215 -1.24 -11.79 -13.64
C GLY A 215 -1.55 -12.53 -12.34
N GLY A 216 -0.79 -13.60 -12.04
CA GLY A 216 -0.87 -14.33 -10.77
C GLY A 216 -0.16 -13.66 -9.58
N VAL A 217 0.61 -12.59 -9.78
CA VAL A 217 1.34 -11.92 -8.69
C VAL A 217 0.44 -10.93 -7.97
N ASN A 218 0.26 -11.15 -6.67
CA ASN A 218 -0.62 -10.35 -5.81
C ASN A 218 0.19 -9.64 -4.71
N HIS A 219 -0.13 -8.38 -4.45
CA HIS A 219 0.51 -7.57 -3.41
C HIS A 219 -0.56 -6.78 -2.63
N ILE A 220 -0.34 -6.58 -1.34
CA ILE A 220 -1.20 -5.76 -0.48
C ILE A 220 -0.31 -4.89 0.43
N ASP A 221 -0.69 -3.63 0.58
CA ASP A 221 0.08 -2.65 1.35
C ASP A 221 -0.83 -1.57 1.96
N VAL A 222 -0.32 -0.82 2.92
CA VAL A 222 -0.94 0.43 3.39
C VAL A 222 -0.58 1.56 2.41
N PHE A 223 -1.54 2.43 2.11
CA PHE A 223 -1.39 3.55 1.17
C PHE A 223 -1.75 4.88 1.82
N LYS A 224 -0.84 5.85 1.68
CA LYS A 224 -1.01 7.22 2.12
C LYS A 224 -1.09 8.15 0.92
N GLY A 225 -2.23 8.81 0.77
CA GLY A 225 -2.46 9.82 -0.26
C GLY A 225 -2.16 11.22 0.26
N ASP A 226 -1.31 11.97 -0.44
CA ASP A 226 -1.05 13.39 -0.19
C ASP A 226 -0.89 14.15 -1.51
N GLU A 227 -1.15 15.46 -1.53
CA GLU A 227 -1.13 16.27 -2.75
C GLU A 227 0.30 16.43 -3.31
N GLY A 228 0.71 15.44 -4.10
CA GLY A 228 2.01 15.37 -4.78
C GLY A 228 2.98 14.35 -4.19
N LYS A 229 2.58 13.54 -3.19
CA LYS A 229 3.39 12.48 -2.58
C LYS A 229 2.54 11.29 -2.14
N ASN A 230 2.31 10.36 -3.07
CA ASN A 230 1.67 9.10 -2.75
C ASN A 230 2.70 8.10 -2.23
N GLU A 231 2.46 7.52 -1.07
CA GLU A 231 3.37 6.63 -0.37
C GLU A 231 2.70 5.28 -0.08
N VAL A 232 3.47 4.20 -0.14
CA VAL A 232 3.06 2.86 0.29
C VAL A 232 4.00 2.39 1.38
N GLY A 233 3.49 1.65 2.37
CA GLY A 233 4.25 1.29 3.58
C GLY A 233 5.52 0.48 3.29
N SER A 234 5.51 -0.35 2.24
CA SER A 234 6.70 -1.05 1.75
C SER A 234 7.09 -0.65 0.32
N LEU A 235 6.39 -1.16 -0.69
CA LEU A 235 6.80 -1.04 -2.10
C LEU A 235 5.58 -1.08 -3.03
N TRP A 236 5.70 -0.43 -4.19
CA TRP A 236 4.74 -0.63 -5.29
C TRP A 236 5.03 -1.96 -6.00
N LEU A 237 3.97 -2.67 -6.42
CA LEU A 237 4.13 -3.78 -7.35
C LEU A 237 4.68 -3.24 -8.68
N SER A 238 5.81 -3.76 -9.14
CA SER A 238 6.51 -3.25 -10.31
C SER A 238 5.79 -3.58 -11.63
N GLY A 239 6.07 -2.81 -12.68
CA GLY A 239 5.54 -3.06 -14.03
C GLY A 239 4.06 -2.71 -14.19
N ASN A 240 3.43 -3.32 -15.19
CA ASN A 240 2.02 -3.07 -15.54
C ASN A 240 1.11 -3.86 -14.59
N VAL A 241 0.60 -3.22 -13.55
CA VAL A 241 -0.47 -3.78 -12.70
C VAL A 241 -1.78 -3.80 -13.48
N ASP A 242 -2.47 -4.94 -13.52
CA ASP A 242 -3.71 -5.16 -14.26
C ASP A 242 -4.94 -4.75 -13.45
N LYS A 243 -4.86 -4.86 -12.11
CA LYS A 243 -5.96 -4.56 -11.19
C LYS A 243 -5.44 -3.93 -9.90
N VAL A 244 -6.09 -2.85 -9.46
CA VAL A 244 -5.92 -2.24 -8.14
C VAL A 244 -7.28 -2.26 -7.44
N ILE A 245 -7.32 -2.75 -6.20
CA ILE A 245 -8.48 -2.60 -5.31
C ILE A 245 -8.02 -1.70 -4.16
N PHE A 246 -8.79 -0.66 -3.87
CA PHE A 246 -8.51 0.31 -2.82
C PHE A 246 -9.67 0.34 -1.82
N ILE A 247 -9.31 0.16 -0.55
CA ILE A 247 -10.22 0.20 0.59
C ILE A 247 -9.87 1.48 1.37
N PRO A 248 -10.65 2.56 1.27
CA PRO A 248 -10.39 3.78 2.01
C PRO A 248 -10.55 3.54 3.51
N ILE A 249 -9.63 4.09 4.29
CA ILE A 249 -9.69 4.13 5.75
C ILE A 249 -9.55 5.60 6.15
N ASP A 250 -10.50 6.10 6.91
CA ASP A 250 -10.44 7.46 7.44
C ASP A 250 -9.96 7.49 8.90
N ASN A 251 -9.79 8.70 9.44
CA ASN A 251 -9.41 8.91 10.84
C ASN A 251 -10.57 9.46 11.69
N SER A 252 -11.81 9.32 11.21
CA SER A 252 -13.00 9.77 11.94
C SER A 252 -13.35 8.84 13.10
N ALA A 253 -13.04 7.54 12.96
CA ALA A 253 -13.16 6.51 13.97
C ALA A 253 -12.20 6.66 15.19
N CYS A 254 -11.14 7.47 15.07
CA CYS A 254 -10.06 7.55 16.07
C CYS A 254 -10.39 8.40 17.33
N GLN A 255 -11.67 8.59 17.71
CA GLN A 255 -12.13 9.58 18.72
C GLN A 255 -12.63 9.00 20.05
#